data_AF-A0A453H6E2-F1
#
_entry.id   AF-A0A453H6E2-F1
#
_cell.length_a   1.000
_cell.length_b   1.000
_cell.length_c   1.000
_cell.angle_alpha   90.00
_cell.angle_beta   90.00
_cell.angle_gamma   90.00
#
_symmetry.space_group_name_H-M   'P 1'
#
loop_
_entity.id
_entity.type
_entity.pdbx_description
1 polymer ?
#
loop_
_entity_poly.entity_id
_entity_poly.type
_entity_poly.pdbx_seq_one_letter_code
_entity_poly.pdbx_strand_id
1 'polypeptide(L)'
;MGLPWYRVHTVVLNDPSRLLAVHIMHTTLVSGWAGSMALYELAVFDPSDPVLDPVWRQGMFVIPFMTRLGITDSWGGWCISGGTVTNPGIWSYEGVAGVACFGFEAFHVMGLYGPGIWVSDPYGLTGKVQAVNLAWGAEGFDPFVPGG
;
A
#
# COMPACT_ATOMS: atom_id res chain seq x y z
N MET A 1 -45.99 -5.48 -9.33
CA MET A 1 -45.18 -4.72 -8.33
C MET A 1 -43.75 -4.65 -8.83
N GLY A 2 -43.12 -3.48 -8.81
CA GLY A 2 -41.72 -3.33 -9.20
C GLY A 2 -40.74 -3.94 -8.18
N LEU A 3 -39.44 -3.94 -8.49
CA LEU A 3 -38.40 -4.35 -7.55
C LEU A 3 -38.29 -3.37 -6.36
N PRO A 4 -38.13 -3.85 -5.12
CA PRO A 4 -37.75 -3.00 -3.98
C PRO A 4 -36.36 -2.37 -4.17
N TRP A 5 -36.15 -1.18 -3.60
CA TRP A 5 -34.92 -0.38 -3.79
C TRP A 5 -33.63 -1.12 -3.42
N TYR A 6 -33.65 -1.96 -2.38
CA TYR A 6 -32.48 -2.71 -1.92
C TYR A 6 -32.17 -3.96 -2.78
N ARG A 7 -32.99 -4.25 -3.80
CA ARG A 7 -32.81 -5.38 -4.72
C ARG A 7 -32.45 -4.96 -6.14
N VAL A 8 -32.22 -3.68 -6.40
CA VAL A 8 -31.99 -3.18 -7.78
C VAL A 8 -30.81 -3.85 -8.48
N HIS A 9 -29.79 -4.31 -7.76
CA HIS A 9 -28.64 -5.00 -8.35
C HIS A 9 -28.89 -6.47 -8.69
N THR A 10 -30.01 -7.10 -8.30
CA THR A 10 -30.27 -8.50 -8.69
C THR A 10 -30.48 -8.67 -10.19
N VAL A 11 -30.69 -7.57 -10.93
CA VAL A 11 -30.88 -7.57 -12.39
C VAL A 11 -29.65 -8.09 -13.16
N VAL A 12 -28.44 -8.03 -12.59
CA VAL A 12 -27.22 -8.52 -13.24
C VAL A 12 -26.88 -9.98 -12.90
N LEU A 13 -27.70 -10.65 -12.07
CA LEU A 13 -27.36 -11.98 -11.55
C LEU A 13 -27.24 -13.06 -12.63
N ASN A 14 -28.01 -12.94 -13.72
CA ASN A 14 -27.95 -13.84 -14.88
C ASN A 14 -27.52 -13.12 -16.17
N ASP A 15 -26.90 -11.95 -16.06
CA ASP A 15 -26.33 -11.20 -17.19
C ASP A 15 -24.81 -11.05 -16.98
N PRO A 16 -24.01 -12.04 -17.42
CA PRO A 16 -22.58 -12.09 -17.13
C PRO A 16 -21.81 -10.90 -17.70
N SER A 17 -22.25 -10.35 -18.84
CA SER A 17 -21.63 -9.19 -19.47
C SER A 17 -21.83 -7.94 -18.62
N ARG A 18 -23.05 -7.70 -18.13
CA ARG A 18 -23.32 -6.57 -17.22
C ARG A 18 -22.70 -6.77 -15.85
N LEU A 19 -22.66 -8.02 -15.38
CA LEU A 19 -21.98 -8.36 -14.14
C LEU A 19 -20.48 -8.01 -14.24
N LEU A 20 -19.80 -8.37 -15.34
CA LEU A 20 -18.41 -7.96 -15.56
C LEU A 20 -18.27 -6.44 -15.61
N ALA A 21 -19.17 -5.74 -16.29
CA ALA A 21 -19.13 -4.28 -16.36
C ALA A 21 -19.21 -3.61 -14.98
N VAL A 22 -20.09 -4.07 -14.08
CA VAL A 22 -20.17 -3.51 -12.72
C VAL A 22 -18.96 -3.86 -11.86
N HIS A 23 -18.33 -5.02 -12.06
CA HIS A 23 -17.07 -5.35 -11.41
C HIS A 23 -15.95 -4.41 -11.87
N ILE A 24 -15.82 -4.17 -13.18
CA ILE A 24 -14.85 -3.22 -13.71
C ILE A 24 -15.12 -1.82 -13.13
N MET A 25 -16.37 -1.36 -13.13
CA MET A 25 -16.76 -0.08 -12.54
C MET A 25 -16.35 0.02 -11.05
N HIS A 26 -16.66 -0.99 -10.25
CA HIS A 26 -16.28 -1.02 -8.84
C HIS A 26 -14.76 -0.99 -8.66
N THR A 27 -14.01 -1.81 -9.40
CA THR A 27 -12.54 -1.82 -9.38
C THR A 27 -11.96 -0.46 -9.77
N THR A 28 -12.51 0.19 -10.79
CA THR A 28 -12.07 1.54 -11.20
C THR A 28 -12.37 2.63 -10.16
N LEU A 29 -13.46 2.48 -9.40
CA LEU A 29 -13.81 3.41 -8.34
C LEU A 29 -12.86 3.24 -7.14
N VAL A 30 -12.58 1.99 -6.77
CA VAL A 30 -11.62 1.68 -5.69
C VAL A 30 -10.20 2.10 -6.09
N SER A 31 -9.77 1.86 -7.33
CA SER A 31 -8.47 2.31 -7.82
C SER A 31 -8.32 3.82 -7.84
N GLY A 32 -9.35 4.52 -8.32
CA GLY A 32 -9.40 5.99 -8.33
C GLY A 32 -9.34 6.57 -6.92
N TRP A 33 -10.04 5.94 -5.96
CA TRP A 33 -9.95 6.33 -4.56
C TRP A 33 -8.54 6.13 -3.99
N ALA A 34 -7.91 4.98 -4.23
CA ALA A 34 -6.56 4.70 -3.71
C ALA A 34 -5.52 5.72 -4.23
N GLY A 35 -5.54 6.02 -5.53
CA GLY A 35 -4.64 7.01 -6.13
C GLY A 35 -4.91 8.43 -5.64
N SER A 36 -6.18 8.86 -5.60
CA SER A 36 -6.52 10.20 -5.12
C SER A 36 -6.22 10.41 -3.63
N MET A 37 -6.43 9.38 -2.80
CA MET A 37 -6.06 9.44 -1.38
C MET A 37 -4.54 9.54 -1.19
N ALA A 38 -3.76 8.77 -1.94
CA ALA A 38 -2.30 8.85 -1.89
C ALA A 38 -1.76 10.21 -2.33
N LEU A 39 -2.31 10.77 -3.42
CA LEU A 39 -1.94 12.12 -3.87
C LEU A 39 -2.34 13.20 -2.85
N TYR A 40 -3.50 13.05 -2.22
CA TYR A 40 -3.93 13.96 -1.15
C TYR A 40 -2.98 13.92 0.05
N GLU A 41 -2.63 12.72 0.54
CA GLU A 41 -1.68 12.56 1.64
C GLU A 41 -0.30 13.15 1.29
N LEU A 42 0.23 12.87 0.11
CA LEU A 42 1.51 13.43 -0.34
C LEU A 42 1.49 14.96 -0.44
N ALA A 43 0.35 15.57 -0.72
CA ALA A 43 0.22 17.02 -0.82
C ALA A 43 0.24 17.72 0.55
N VAL A 44 -0.10 17.01 1.63
CA VAL A 44 -0.20 17.59 2.99
C VAL A 44 0.83 17.04 3.98
N PHE A 45 1.48 15.92 3.65
CA PHE A 45 2.46 15.26 4.50
C PHE A 45 3.74 16.09 4.66
N ASP A 46 4.19 16.26 5.91
CA ASP A 46 5.47 16.87 6.25
C ASP A 46 6.50 15.77 6.58
N PRO A 47 7.52 15.53 5.72
CA PRO A 47 8.54 14.51 5.95
C PRO A 47 9.70 14.98 6.86
N SER A 48 9.65 16.18 7.42
CA SER A 48 10.81 16.83 8.05
C SER A 48 11.30 16.17 9.35
N ASP A 49 10.40 15.58 10.14
CA ASP A 49 10.72 14.97 11.44
C ASP A 49 10.07 13.59 11.62
N PRO A 50 10.75 12.50 11.23
CA PRO A 50 10.22 11.14 11.42
C PRO A 50 10.23 10.67 12.88
N VAL A 51 10.87 11.40 13.80
CA VAL A 51 10.99 11.01 15.22
C VAL A 51 9.80 11.56 16.01
N LEU A 52 9.56 12.87 15.93
CA LEU A 52 8.52 13.51 16.72
C LEU A 52 7.24 13.76 15.94
N ASP A 53 7.26 13.83 14.61
CA ASP A 53 6.05 13.99 13.80
C ASP A 53 5.88 12.94 12.69
N PRO A 54 5.89 11.63 13.03
CA PRO A 54 5.74 10.56 12.06
C PRO A 54 4.33 10.52 11.44
N VAL A 55 4.19 9.74 10.36
CA VAL A 55 2.96 9.54 9.56
C VAL A 55 1.67 9.39 10.37
N TRP A 56 1.72 8.68 11.49
CA TRP A 56 0.54 8.40 12.32
C TRP A 56 0.11 9.58 13.20
N ARG A 57 0.96 10.60 13.41
CA ARG A 57 0.58 11.86 14.07
C ARG A 57 -0.10 12.85 13.12
N GLN A 58 0.21 12.76 11.84
CA GLN A 58 -0.32 13.64 10.80
C GLN A 58 -1.62 13.12 10.16
N GLY A 59 -2.15 11.98 10.61
CA GLY A 59 -3.40 11.41 10.11
C GLY A 59 -3.26 10.74 8.73
N MET A 60 -2.06 10.30 8.37
CA MET A 60 -1.83 9.57 7.12
C MET A 60 -2.40 8.16 7.23
N PHE A 61 -3.17 7.75 6.22
CA PHE A 61 -3.85 6.47 6.16
C PHE A 61 -3.21 5.52 5.15
N VAL A 62 -2.97 5.94 3.90
CA VAL A 62 -2.45 5.06 2.83
C VAL A 62 -0.92 5.02 2.74
N ILE A 63 -0.20 6.07 3.14
CA ILE A 63 1.27 6.07 3.20
C ILE A 63 1.85 4.90 4.03
N PRO A 64 1.32 4.56 5.21
CA PRO A 64 1.76 3.39 5.96
C PRO A 64 1.62 2.06 5.20
N PHE A 65 0.56 1.89 4.39
CA PHE A 65 0.37 0.66 3.60
C PHE A 65 1.38 0.55 2.46
N MET A 66 1.68 1.66 1.78
CA MET A 66 2.73 1.71 0.77
C MET A 66 4.11 1.41 1.38
N THR A 67 4.40 2.03 2.53
CA THR A 67 5.66 1.87 3.25
C THR A 67 5.88 0.46 3.77
N ARG A 68 4.81 -0.20 4.24
CA ARG A 68 4.84 -1.60 4.66
C ARG A 68 5.38 -2.53 3.56
N LEU A 69 5.07 -2.21 2.30
CA LEU A 69 5.48 -2.96 1.12
C LEU A 69 6.68 -2.31 0.41
N GLY A 70 7.55 -1.60 1.12
CA GLY A 70 8.84 -1.22 0.56
C GLY A 70 8.88 0.08 -0.24
N ILE A 71 7.78 0.83 -0.30
CA ILE A 71 7.78 2.17 -0.91
C ILE A 71 8.16 3.18 0.17
N THR A 72 9.40 3.66 0.16
CA THR A 72 9.93 4.55 1.21
C THR A 72 10.32 5.93 0.71
N ASP A 73 10.44 6.10 -0.61
CA ASP A 73 11.09 7.25 -1.20
C ASP A 73 10.11 8.05 -2.07
N SER A 74 10.33 9.36 -2.13
CA SER A 74 9.54 10.32 -2.92
C SER A 74 10.39 10.94 -4.03
N TRP A 75 9.76 11.30 -5.16
CA TRP A 75 10.36 12.17 -6.18
C TRP A 75 10.72 13.56 -5.67
N GLY A 76 10.17 13.96 -4.52
CA GLY A 76 10.58 15.15 -3.75
C GLY A 76 11.94 15.02 -3.06
N GLY A 77 12.62 13.87 -3.18
CA GLY A 77 14.00 13.68 -2.71
C GLY A 77 14.14 13.35 -1.22
N TRP A 78 13.04 12.95 -0.57
CA TRP A 78 13.02 12.51 0.82
C TRP A 78 12.67 11.02 0.94
N CYS A 79 13.11 10.42 2.04
CA CYS A 79 12.79 9.07 2.46
C CYS A 79 12.01 9.12 3.78
N ILE A 80 11.09 8.18 3.98
CA ILE A 80 10.24 8.09 5.18
C ILE A 80 11.01 7.97 6.50
N SER A 81 12.26 7.50 6.45
CA SER A 81 13.17 7.38 7.59
C SER A 81 14.00 8.65 7.85
N GLY A 82 13.72 9.75 7.14
CA GLY A 82 14.40 11.05 7.29
C GLY A 82 15.65 11.24 6.42
N GLY A 83 15.97 10.28 5.55
CA GLY A 83 17.07 10.39 4.60
C GLY A 83 16.75 11.25 3.38
N THR A 84 17.78 11.73 2.69
CA THR A 84 17.64 12.37 1.36
C THR A 84 17.96 11.39 0.25
N VAL A 85 17.17 11.40 -0.83
CA VAL A 85 17.28 10.48 -1.96
C VAL A 85 17.48 11.27 -3.26
N THR A 86 18.49 10.90 -4.05
CA THR A 86 18.78 11.57 -5.33
C THR A 86 18.05 10.94 -6.51
N ASN A 87 17.78 9.63 -6.46
CA ASN A 87 17.04 8.91 -7.48
C ASN A 87 16.20 7.79 -6.85
N PRO A 88 14.92 8.07 -6.53
CA PRO A 88 14.00 7.09 -5.94
C PRO A 88 13.44 6.09 -6.98
N GLY A 89 13.82 6.22 -8.26
CA GLY A 89 13.32 5.36 -9.34
C GLY A 89 11.84 5.62 -9.69
N ILE A 90 11.23 4.67 -10.41
CA ILE A 90 9.83 4.78 -10.86
C ILE A 90 8.84 4.46 -9.72
N TRP A 91 9.21 3.57 -8.79
CA TRP A 91 8.34 3.10 -7.71
C TRP A 91 8.49 3.96 -6.45
N SER A 92 8.32 5.27 -6.58
CA SER A 92 8.16 6.20 -5.45
C SER A 92 6.70 6.25 -4.97
N TYR A 93 6.40 6.98 -3.90
CA TYR A 93 5.01 7.22 -3.50
C TYR A 93 4.16 7.82 -4.63
N GLU A 94 4.69 8.79 -5.38
CA GLU A 94 4.03 9.41 -6.53
C GLU A 94 3.87 8.42 -7.69
N GLY A 95 4.91 7.64 -7.96
CA GLY A 95 4.87 6.61 -8.98
C GLY A 95 3.82 5.54 -8.69
N VAL A 96 3.69 5.12 -7.43
CA VAL A 96 2.69 4.14 -7.00
C VAL A 96 1.28 4.73 -7.05
N ALA A 97 1.11 5.99 -6.63
CA ALA A 97 -0.16 6.70 -6.72
C ALA A 97 -0.64 6.89 -8.18
N GLY A 98 0.30 7.07 -9.13
CA GLY A 98 0.00 7.30 -10.55
C GLY A 98 -0.04 6.06 -11.44
N VAL A 99 0.77 5.04 -11.16
CA VAL A 99 1.05 3.90 -12.08
C VAL A 99 0.61 2.54 -11.51
N ALA A 100 0.59 2.36 -10.18
CA ALA A 100 0.56 1.01 -9.59
C ALA A 100 -0.81 0.34 -9.48
N CYS A 101 -1.94 0.99 -9.81
CA CYS A 101 -3.22 0.32 -9.62
C CYS A 101 -3.51 -0.84 -10.60
N PHE A 102 -2.54 -1.28 -11.42
CA PHE A 102 -2.75 -2.37 -12.37
C PHE A 102 -1.66 -3.46 -12.44
N GLY A 103 -0.60 -3.51 -11.61
CA GLY A 103 0.46 -4.51 -11.93
C GLY A 103 1.55 -4.90 -10.92
N PHE A 104 1.47 -4.58 -9.63
CA PHE A 104 2.63 -4.76 -8.74
C PHE A 104 2.66 -6.05 -7.90
N GLU A 105 1.58 -6.84 -7.88
CA GLU A 105 1.32 -7.74 -6.74
C GLU A 105 1.62 -9.24 -6.92
N ALA A 106 2.55 -9.63 -7.81
CA ALA A 106 2.86 -11.07 -8.03
C ALA A 106 4.27 -11.53 -7.59
N PHE A 107 5.26 -10.63 -7.41
CA PHE A 107 6.67 -11.03 -7.20
C PHE A 107 7.37 -10.32 -6.02
N HIS A 108 6.62 -9.64 -5.16
CA HIS A 108 7.13 -8.58 -4.29
C HIS A 108 7.69 -9.01 -2.91
N VAL A 109 7.13 -10.06 -2.30
CA VAL A 109 7.29 -10.32 -0.85
C VAL A 109 8.58 -11.08 -0.49
N MET A 110 9.16 -11.87 -1.40
CA MET A 110 10.29 -12.77 -1.07
C MET A 110 11.69 -12.15 -1.17
N GLY A 111 11.84 -10.86 -1.50
CA GLY A 111 13.16 -10.20 -1.56
C GLY A 111 14.13 -10.72 -2.65
N LEU A 112 13.79 -11.80 -3.37
CA LEU A 112 14.59 -12.37 -4.45
C LEU A 112 14.60 -11.47 -5.70
N TYR A 113 13.49 -10.75 -5.95
CA TYR A 113 13.29 -9.78 -7.03
C TYR A 113 12.47 -8.54 -6.59
N GLY A 114 12.25 -8.34 -5.29
CA GLY A 114 11.45 -7.24 -4.72
C GLY A 114 12.13 -6.61 -3.49
N PRO A 115 11.64 -5.47 -2.96
CA PRO A 115 12.31 -4.72 -1.89
C PRO A 115 12.20 -5.38 -0.50
N GLY A 116 11.34 -6.38 -0.32
CA GLY A 116 11.02 -6.95 1.00
C GLY A 116 9.88 -6.19 1.68
N ILE A 117 9.81 -6.27 3.01
CA ILE A 117 8.74 -5.65 3.81
C ILE A 117 9.30 -4.81 4.97
N TRP A 118 8.47 -3.95 5.53
CA TRP A 118 8.83 -3.20 6.74
C TRP A 118 8.94 -4.11 7.96
N VAL A 119 10.04 -3.98 8.68
CA VAL A 119 10.29 -4.67 9.95
C VAL A 119 10.97 -3.68 10.91
N SER A 120 10.69 -3.80 12.20
CA SER A 120 11.32 -2.99 13.25
C SER A 120 11.86 -3.85 14.37
N ASP A 121 12.65 -3.23 15.25
CA ASP A 121 12.92 -3.77 16.58
C ASP A 121 11.65 -3.77 17.45
N PRO A 122 11.66 -4.48 18.59
CA PRO A 122 10.51 -4.57 19.50
C PRO A 122 10.02 -3.23 20.08
N TYR A 123 10.85 -2.17 20.04
CA TYR A 123 10.50 -0.85 20.54
C TYR A 123 10.12 0.13 19.43
N GLY A 124 10.18 -0.28 18.15
CA GLY A 124 9.78 0.54 17.01
C GLY A 124 10.72 1.72 16.73
N LEU A 125 12.01 1.62 17.09
CA LEU A 125 12.98 2.71 16.99
C LEU A 125 13.84 2.67 15.71
N THR A 126 13.96 1.49 15.08
CA THR A 126 14.89 1.21 13.98
C THR A 126 14.20 0.54 12.80
N GLY A 127 12.93 0.89 12.58
CA GLY A 127 12.14 0.37 11.48
C GLY A 127 12.75 0.66 10.11
N LYS A 128 12.78 -0.36 9.24
CA LYS A 128 13.23 -0.24 7.86
C LYS A 128 12.65 -1.37 7.02
N VAL A 129 12.72 -1.20 5.70
CA VAL A 129 12.43 -2.27 4.75
C VAL A 129 13.61 -3.22 4.71
N GLN A 130 13.33 -4.53 4.80
CA GLN A 130 14.34 -5.56 4.64
C GLN A 130 13.77 -6.86 4.09
N ALA A 131 14.65 -7.68 3.50
CA ALA A 131 14.32 -9.06 3.16
C ALA A 131 14.09 -9.87 4.44
N VAL A 132 13.15 -10.81 4.38
CA VAL A 132 12.78 -11.67 5.51
C VAL A 132 12.99 -13.13 5.10
N ASN A 133 13.70 -13.88 5.95
CA ASN A 133 13.84 -15.32 5.77
C ASN A 133 12.60 -16.04 6.30
N LEU A 134 12.15 -17.07 5.58
CA LEU A 134 11.00 -17.87 5.97
C LEU A 134 11.32 -18.75 7.19
N ALA A 135 10.38 -18.79 8.12
CA ALA A 135 10.38 -19.68 9.27
C ALA A 135 9.47 -20.88 8.97
N TRP A 136 10.03 -22.09 9.02
CA TRP A 136 9.29 -23.32 8.72
C TRP A 136 8.89 -24.11 9.98
N GLY A 137 9.35 -23.68 11.15
CA GLY A 137 8.98 -24.27 12.43
C GLY A 137 7.72 -23.65 13.04
N ALA A 138 7.44 -24.01 14.29
CA ALA A 138 6.27 -23.50 15.01
C ALA A 138 6.31 -21.98 15.25
N GLU A 139 7.51 -21.40 15.25
CA GLU A 139 7.74 -19.95 15.34
C GLU A 139 7.13 -19.18 14.16
N GLY A 140 6.86 -19.82 13.02
CA GLY A 140 6.13 -19.17 11.92
C GLY A 140 4.66 -18.87 12.24
N PHE A 141 4.08 -19.47 13.28
CA PHE A 141 2.72 -19.12 13.73
C PHE A 141 2.70 -17.97 14.75
N ASP A 142 3.87 -17.47 15.17
CA ASP A 142 3.96 -16.29 16.02
C ASP A 142 3.64 -15.04 15.18
N PRO A 143 2.58 -14.27 15.51
CA PRO A 143 2.21 -13.08 14.77
C PRO A 143 3.26 -11.97 14.77
N PHE A 144 4.30 -12.07 15.61
CA PHE A 144 5.41 -11.12 15.68
C PHE A 144 6.71 -11.63 15.05
N VAL A 145 6.73 -12.84 14.47
CA VAL A 145 7.83 -13.35 13.66
C VAL A 145 7.53 -13.09 12.18
N PRO A 146 8.20 -12.14 11.51
CA PRO A 146 7.85 -11.75 10.14
C PRO A 146 8.00 -12.86 9.10
N GLY A 147 8.77 -13.90 9.41
CA GLY A 147 9.05 -15.02 8.50
C GLY A 147 7.98 -16.12 8.47
N GLY A 148 6.92 -15.98 9.27
CA GLY A 148 5.78 -16.90 9.31
C GLY A 148 4.88 -16.91 8.08
#